data_AF-A0A3B9L018-F1
#
_entry.id   AF-A0A3B9L018-F1
#
_cell.length_a   1.000
_cell.length_b   1.000
_cell.length_c   1.000
_cell.angle_alpha   90.00
_cell.angle_beta   90.00
_cell.angle_gamma   90.00
#
_symmetry.space_group_name_H-M   'P 1'
#
loop_
_entity.id
_entity.type
_entity.pdbx_description
1 polymer ?
#
loop_
_entity_poly.entity_id
_entity_poly.type
_entity_poly.pdbx_seq_one_letter_code
_entity_poly.pdbx_strand_id
1 'polypeptide(L)'
;NQLRGRTGRQGDPGKSKFYISIEDDLMRIFAAERMDNVMRRLGIKEDEGITHPWMNKAMETSQKKIEQRNFEIRKNVLKYDDVINDQRKAIFEQRMDFMRAENVSDTILDMREDVINNLVTRTMPERAYAEQWDMDGLAEALRQDFAIDMPVKDWASEEGVANQEIAERIHNGV
;
A
#
# COMPACT_ATOMS: atom_id res chain seq x y z
N ASN A 1 31.07 -2.11 -11.18
CA ASN A 1 31.31 -2.11 -12.65
C ASN A 1 31.50 -0.73 -13.29
N GLN A 2 30.75 0.31 -12.89
CA GLN A 2 30.89 1.66 -13.48
C GLN A 2 32.31 2.23 -13.38
N LEU A 3 32.99 2.07 -12.23
CA LEU A 3 34.37 2.57 -12.03
C LEU A 3 35.39 1.93 -12.98
N ARG A 4 35.30 0.59 -13.18
CA ARG A 4 36.15 -0.14 -14.14
C ARG A 4 35.89 0.32 -15.58
N GLY A 5 34.65 0.64 -15.93
CA GLY A 5 34.27 1.11 -17.26
C GLY A 5 34.80 2.50 -17.65
N ARG A 6 35.56 3.16 -16.77
CA ARG A 6 36.23 4.42 -17.09
C ARG A 6 37.56 4.24 -17.82
N THR A 7 38.17 3.05 -17.76
CA THR A 7 39.41 2.72 -18.48
C THR A 7 39.13 1.93 -19.76
N GLY A 8 40.00 2.03 -20.77
CA GLY A 8 39.91 1.24 -22.01
C GLY A 8 38.69 1.55 -22.89
N ARG A 9 38.35 2.83 -23.01
CA ARG A 9 37.26 3.30 -23.85
C ARG A 9 37.67 3.23 -25.32
N GLN A 10 36.70 3.04 -26.22
CA GLN A 10 36.93 3.00 -27.67
C GLN A 10 37.98 1.97 -28.14
N GLY A 11 38.22 0.91 -27.34
CA GLY A 11 39.22 -0.12 -27.67
C GLY A 11 40.63 0.22 -27.18
N ASP A 12 40.83 1.35 -26.50
CA ASP A 12 42.11 1.71 -25.90
C ASP A 12 42.55 0.64 -24.88
N PRO A 13 43.86 0.38 -24.72
CA PRO A 13 44.36 -0.44 -23.64
C PRO A 13 43.99 0.17 -22.27
N GLY A 14 43.50 -0.67 -21.36
CA GLY A 14 43.13 -0.24 -20.00
C GLY A 14 43.27 -1.35 -18.98
N LYS A 15 43.70 -0.98 -17.77
CA LYS A 15 43.73 -1.88 -16.61
C LYS A 15 43.07 -1.19 -15.43
N SER A 16 42.29 -1.96 -14.68
CA SER A 16 41.73 -1.54 -13.40
C SER A 16 42.19 -2.51 -12.32
N LYS A 17 42.62 -1.99 -11.18
CA LYS A 17 42.92 -2.79 -9.99
C LYS A 17 42.12 -2.22 -8.82
N PHE A 18 41.48 -3.11 -8.07
CA PHE A 18 40.71 -2.76 -6.88
C PHE A 18 41.48 -3.24 -5.66
N TYR A 19 41.48 -2.43 -4.62
CA TYR A 19 42.06 -2.74 -3.32
C TYR A 19 40.93 -2.74 -2.30
N ILE A 20 41.01 -3.64 -1.33
CA ILE A 20 40.03 -3.75 -0.24
C ILE A 20 40.76 -4.19 1.02
N SER A 21 40.36 -3.63 2.16
CA SER A 21 40.80 -4.10 3.48
C SER A 21 39.80 -5.12 4.03
N ILE A 22 40.29 -6.04 4.86
CA ILE A 22 39.43 -6.99 5.59
C ILE A 22 38.55 -6.26 6.60
N GLU A 23 39.03 -5.12 7.09
CA GLU A 23 38.33 -4.28 8.06
C GLU A 23 37.22 -3.44 7.42
N ASP A 24 37.16 -3.38 6.09
CA ASP A 24 36.13 -2.62 5.38
C ASP A 24 34.75 -3.21 5.65
N ASP A 25 33.73 -2.33 5.70
CA ASP A 25 32.34 -2.69 6.03
C ASP A 25 31.80 -3.88 5.22
N LEU A 26 32.15 -3.95 3.94
CA LEU A 26 31.76 -5.04 3.06
C LEU A 26 32.29 -6.40 3.55
N MET A 27 33.55 -6.45 3.98
CA MET A 27 34.20 -7.66 4.45
C MET A 27 33.77 -7.99 5.88
N ARG A 28 33.56 -6.97 6.71
CA ARG A 28 33.03 -7.10 8.07
C ARG A 28 31.65 -7.76 8.10
N ILE A 29 30.74 -7.37 7.20
CA ILE A 29 29.36 -7.88 7.18
C ILE A 29 29.30 -9.35 6.71
N PHE A 30 30.22 -9.81 5.85
CA PHE A 30 30.08 -11.11 5.17
C PHE A 30 31.16 -12.14 5.47
N ALA A 31 32.31 -11.73 6.01
CA ALA A 31 33.49 -12.57 6.00
C ALA A 31 34.31 -12.56 7.31
N ALA A 32 33.95 -11.75 8.31
CA ALA A 32 34.75 -11.52 9.52
C ALA A 32 35.27 -12.81 10.20
N GLU A 33 34.40 -13.78 10.53
CA GLU A 33 34.83 -15.00 11.25
C GLU A 33 35.53 -16.04 10.37
N ARG A 34 35.16 -16.17 9.09
CA ARG A 34 35.80 -17.14 8.19
C ARG A 34 37.15 -16.65 7.69
N MET A 35 37.32 -15.35 7.50
CA MET A 35 38.55 -14.75 6.99
C MET A 35 39.67 -14.79 8.04
N ASP A 36 39.37 -14.49 9.30
CA ASP A 36 40.37 -14.50 10.39
C ASP A 36 41.00 -15.89 10.54
N ASN A 37 40.16 -16.93 10.49
CA ASN A 37 40.61 -18.33 10.52
C ASN A 37 41.47 -18.73 9.31
N VAL A 38 41.16 -18.21 8.12
CA VAL A 38 41.94 -18.49 6.90
C VAL A 38 43.27 -17.75 6.92
N MET A 39 43.33 -16.51 7.41
CA MET A 39 44.57 -15.74 7.51
C MET A 39 45.53 -16.32 8.53
N ARG A 40 45.03 -16.73 9.70
CA ARG A 40 45.83 -17.44 10.72
C ARG A 40 46.42 -18.73 10.16
N ARG A 41 45.67 -19.48 9.34
CA ARG A 41 46.15 -20.73 8.72
C ARG A 41 47.15 -20.51 7.59
N LEU A 42 47.01 -19.43 6.82
CA LEU A 42 47.91 -19.11 5.71
C LEU A 42 49.18 -18.37 6.17
N GLY A 43 49.27 -17.98 7.45
CA GLY A 43 50.47 -17.36 8.03
C GLY A 43 50.79 -15.98 7.45
N ILE A 44 49.75 -15.27 7.00
CA ILE A 44 49.88 -13.98 6.31
C ILE A 44 50.22 -12.91 7.34
N LYS A 45 51.24 -12.10 7.05
CA LYS A 45 51.69 -11.03 7.95
C LYS A 45 50.86 -9.76 7.76
N GLU A 46 50.85 -8.91 8.78
CA GLU A 46 50.36 -7.53 8.64
C GLU A 46 51.09 -6.83 7.49
N ASP A 47 50.34 -6.04 6.71
CA ASP A 47 50.81 -5.31 5.52
C ASP A 47 51.21 -6.14 4.28
N GLU A 48 50.87 -7.43 4.22
CA GLU A 48 51.09 -8.25 3.03
C GLU A 48 49.89 -8.25 2.06
N GLY A 49 50.15 -7.94 0.79
CA GLY A 49 49.13 -7.94 -0.26
C GLY A 49 48.72 -9.37 -0.66
N ILE A 50 47.48 -9.75 -0.34
CA ILE A 50 46.93 -11.07 -0.71
C ILE A 50 46.29 -10.99 -2.09
N THR A 51 46.70 -11.86 -3.01
CA THR A 51 45.97 -12.08 -4.26
C THR A 51 45.60 -13.55 -4.40
N HIS A 52 44.35 -13.90 -4.09
CA HIS A 52 43.87 -15.27 -4.21
C HIS A 52 42.50 -15.35 -4.91
N PRO A 53 42.28 -16.28 -5.88
CA PRO A 53 41.01 -16.43 -6.58
C PRO A 53 39.76 -16.56 -5.69
N TRP A 54 39.83 -17.31 -4.59
CA TRP A 54 38.73 -17.43 -3.62
C TRP A 54 38.29 -16.09 -3.02
N MET A 55 39.20 -15.12 -2.86
CA MET A 55 38.88 -13.79 -2.34
C MET A 55 37.98 -13.02 -3.31
N ASN A 56 38.30 -13.05 -4.61
CA ASN A 56 37.47 -12.44 -5.65
C ASN A 56 36.07 -13.08 -5.68
N LYS A 57 35.97 -14.39 -5.49
CA LYS A 57 34.68 -15.10 -5.46
C LYS A 57 33.86 -14.80 -4.20
N ALA A 58 34.51 -14.69 -3.05
CA ALA A 58 33.87 -14.30 -1.80
C ALA A 58 33.30 -12.87 -1.89
N MET A 59 34.08 -11.96 -2.49
CA MET A 59 33.68 -10.59 -2.78
C MET A 59 32.46 -10.50 -3.70
N GLU A 60 32.49 -11.21 -4.83
CA GLU A 60 31.36 -11.28 -5.77
C GLU A 60 30.08 -11.81 -5.08
N THR A 61 30.22 -12.85 -4.26
CA THR A 61 29.10 -13.45 -3.53
C THR A 61 28.51 -12.48 -2.50
N SER A 62 29.37 -11.74 -1.80
CA SER A 62 28.95 -10.75 -0.79
C SER A 62 28.21 -9.58 -1.45
N GLN A 63 28.73 -9.07 -2.57
CA GLN A 63 28.05 -8.03 -3.35
C GLN A 63 26.68 -8.51 -3.84
N LYS A 64 26.59 -9.74 -4.38
CA LYS A 64 25.31 -10.33 -4.83
C LYS A 64 24.30 -10.44 -3.69
N LYS A 65 24.73 -10.79 -2.47
CA LYS A 65 23.85 -10.85 -1.29
C LYS A 65 23.33 -9.46 -0.89
N ILE A 66 24.17 -8.42 -0.93
CA ILE A 66 23.73 -7.04 -0.67
C ILE A 66 22.72 -6.59 -1.72
N GLU A 67 23.02 -6.83 -2.99
CA GLU A 67 22.12 -6.48 -4.10
C GLU A 67 20.76 -7.19 -3.95
N GLN A 68 20.78 -8.48 -3.61
CA GLN A 68 19.56 -9.24 -3.33
C GLN A 68 18.79 -8.68 -2.13
N ARG A 69 19.46 -8.37 -1.02
CA ARG A 69 18.82 -7.76 0.16
C ARG A 69 18.17 -6.42 -0.19
N ASN A 70 18.88 -5.55 -0.92
CA ASN A 70 18.36 -4.26 -1.35
C ASN A 70 17.18 -4.43 -2.33
N PHE A 71 17.26 -5.42 -3.22
CA PHE A 71 16.18 -5.77 -4.12
C PHE A 71 14.94 -6.26 -3.36
N GLU A 72 15.10 -7.10 -2.34
CA GLU A 72 13.99 -7.57 -1.50
C GLU A 72 13.32 -6.43 -0.73
N ILE A 73 14.12 -5.52 -0.14
CA ILE A 73 13.60 -4.31 0.51
C ILE A 73 12.79 -3.48 -0.49
N ARG A 74 13.35 -3.22 -1.68
CA ARG A 74 12.66 -2.44 -2.72
C ARG A 74 11.40 -3.14 -3.21
N LYS A 75 11.44 -4.46 -3.39
CA LYS A 75 10.27 -5.26 -3.78
C LYS A 75 9.15 -5.12 -2.74
N ASN A 76 9.48 -5.14 -1.46
CA ASN A 76 8.47 -4.96 -0.42
C ASN A 76 7.87 -3.55 -0.44
N VAL A 77 8.69 -2.50 -0.60
CA VAL A 77 8.19 -1.12 -0.77
C VAL A 77 7.29 -1.01 -2.00
N LEU A 78 7.69 -1.61 -3.14
CA LEU A 78 6.88 -1.59 -4.37
C LEU A 78 5.52 -2.28 -4.19
N LYS A 79 5.42 -3.36 -3.41
CA LYS A 79 4.12 -3.99 -3.13
C LYS A 79 3.15 -3.06 -2.41
N TYR A 80 3.63 -2.22 -1.50
CA TYR A 80 2.78 -1.22 -0.85
C TYR A 80 2.37 -0.14 -1.86
N ASP A 81 3.29 0.25 -2.73
CA ASP A 81 3.04 1.23 -3.78
C ASP A 81 2.01 0.71 -4.80
N ASP A 82 2.03 -0.59 -5.12
CA ASP A 82 1.06 -1.24 -6.01
C ASP A 82 -0.37 -1.09 -5.48
N VAL A 83 -0.60 -1.31 -4.18
CA VAL A 83 -1.93 -1.15 -3.55
C VAL A 83 -2.41 0.31 -3.66
N ILE A 84 -1.54 1.27 -3.33
CA ILE A 84 -1.89 2.70 -3.42
C ILE A 84 -2.13 3.12 -4.87
N ASN A 85 -1.37 2.58 -5.81
CA ASN A 85 -1.51 2.85 -7.22
C ASN A 85 -2.83 2.30 -7.78
N ASP A 86 -3.24 1.10 -7.37
CA ASP A 86 -4.52 0.51 -7.80
C ASP A 86 -5.72 1.28 -7.23
N GLN A 87 -5.66 1.68 -5.95
CA GLN A 87 -6.65 2.59 -5.37
C GLN A 87 -6.70 3.93 -6.12
N ARG A 88 -5.53 4.50 -6.43
CA ARG A 88 -5.45 5.74 -7.21
C ARG A 88 -6.11 5.58 -8.57
N LYS A 89 -5.81 4.51 -9.30
CA LYS A 89 -6.42 4.26 -10.63
C LYS A 89 -7.94 4.21 -10.54
N ALA A 90 -8.49 3.44 -9.61
CA ALA A 90 -9.94 3.31 -9.43
C ALA A 90 -10.62 4.68 -9.17
N ILE A 91 -10.06 5.48 -8.26
CA ILE A 91 -10.60 6.82 -7.96
C ILE A 91 -10.47 7.77 -9.15
N PHE A 92 -9.33 7.74 -9.84
CA PHE A 92 -9.12 8.61 -11.00
C PHE A 92 -9.99 8.23 -12.19
N GLU A 93 -10.27 6.95 -12.38
CA GLU A 93 -11.20 6.45 -13.40
C GLU A 93 -12.61 6.97 -13.12
N GLN A 94 -13.15 6.72 -11.92
CA GLN A 94 -14.47 7.23 -11.53
C GLN A 94 -14.56 8.76 -11.64
N ARG A 95 -13.51 9.48 -11.21
CA ARG A 95 -13.45 10.93 -11.34
C ARG A 95 -13.48 11.37 -12.80
N MET A 96 -12.75 10.69 -13.68
CA MET A 96 -12.75 11.00 -15.10
C MET A 96 -14.12 10.77 -15.73
N ASP A 97 -14.83 9.73 -15.31
CA ASP A 97 -16.20 9.44 -15.78
C ASP A 97 -17.14 10.58 -15.38
N PHE A 98 -17.10 11.03 -14.12
CA PHE A 98 -17.90 12.17 -13.66
C PHE A 98 -17.56 13.47 -14.38
N MET A 99 -16.28 13.74 -14.66
CA MET A 99 -15.87 14.95 -15.37
C MET A 99 -16.24 14.95 -16.86
N ARG A 100 -16.49 13.78 -17.45
CA ARG A 100 -16.87 13.62 -18.86
C ARG A 100 -18.37 13.46 -19.07
N ALA A 101 -19.10 13.07 -18.03
CA ALA A 101 -20.54 12.92 -18.10
C ALA A 101 -21.21 14.27 -18.37
N GLU A 102 -22.14 14.31 -19.32
CA GLU A 102 -22.99 15.48 -19.57
C GLU A 102 -24.01 15.67 -18.43
N ASN A 103 -24.40 14.58 -17.78
CA ASN A 103 -25.34 14.55 -16.67
C ASN A 103 -24.95 13.43 -15.68
N VAL A 104 -24.97 13.74 -14.39
CA VAL A 104 -24.68 12.80 -13.29
C VAL A 104 -25.89 12.55 -12.39
N SER A 105 -27.09 12.99 -12.80
CA SER A 105 -28.32 12.90 -11.99
C SER A 105 -28.63 11.48 -11.58
N ASP A 106 -28.58 10.52 -12.51
CA ASP A 106 -28.84 9.11 -12.21
C ASP A 106 -27.85 8.56 -11.18
N THR A 107 -26.56 8.88 -11.33
CA THR A 107 -25.53 8.50 -10.34
C THR A 107 -25.81 9.11 -8.96
N ILE A 108 -26.25 10.37 -8.90
CA ILE A 108 -26.61 11.02 -7.63
C ILE A 108 -27.84 10.34 -7.02
N LEU A 109 -28.83 9.96 -7.82
CA LEU A 109 -30.02 9.24 -7.36
C LEU A 109 -29.65 7.88 -6.78
N ASP A 110 -28.83 7.10 -7.49
CA ASP A 110 -28.36 5.79 -7.02
C ASP A 110 -27.56 5.93 -5.71
N MET A 111 -26.61 6.88 -5.65
CA MET A 111 -25.83 7.15 -4.44
C MET A 111 -26.71 7.60 -3.27
N ARG A 112 -27.76 8.37 -3.54
CA ARG A 112 -28.71 8.84 -2.53
C ARG A 112 -29.55 7.69 -1.99
N GLU A 113 -30.05 6.82 -2.87
CA GLU A 113 -30.75 5.59 -2.48
C GLU A 113 -29.88 4.73 -1.57
N ASP A 114 -28.61 4.49 -1.95
CA ASP A 114 -27.67 3.73 -1.14
C ASP A 114 -27.46 4.34 0.26
N VAL A 115 -27.29 5.67 0.35
CA VAL A 115 -27.10 6.35 1.64
C VAL A 115 -28.34 6.24 2.51
N ILE A 116 -29.53 6.46 1.96
CA ILE A 116 -30.81 6.35 2.69
C ILE A 116 -31.01 4.91 3.17
N ASN A 117 -30.82 3.92 2.30
CA ASN A 117 -30.97 2.50 2.65
C ASN A 117 -30.01 2.09 3.76
N ASN A 118 -28.75 2.54 3.70
CA ASN A 118 -27.76 2.27 4.76
C ASN A 118 -28.13 2.95 6.09
N LEU A 119 -28.65 4.18 6.01
CA LEU A 119 -29.11 4.91 7.19
C LEU A 119 -30.27 4.18 7.86
N VAL A 120 -31.30 3.81 7.09
CA VAL A 120 -32.47 3.06 7.58
C VAL A 120 -32.04 1.70 8.15
N THR A 121 -31.19 0.96 7.46
CA THR A 121 -30.70 -0.35 7.93
C THR A 121 -29.93 -0.23 9.25
N ARG A 122 -29.18 0.85 9.44
CA ARG A 122 -28.44 1.13 10.68
C ARG A 122 -29.37 1.43 11.85
N THR A 123 -30.46 2.17 11.62
CA THR A 123 -31.40 2.60 12.67
C THR A 123 -32.54 1.61 12.90
N MET A 124 -32.87 0.80 11.89
CA MET A 124 -33.91 -0.22 11.91
C MET A 124 -33.32 -1.57 11.47
N PRO A 125 -32.57 -2.30 12.31
CA PRO A 125 -31.97 -3.57 11.91
C PRO A 125 -33.07 -4.62 11.60
N GLU A 126 -32.94 -5.35 10.49
CA GLU A 126 -33.99 -6.27 9.98
C GLU A 126 -34.44 -7.37 10.97
N ARG A 127 -33.58 -7.73 11.93
CA ARG A 127 -33.85 -8.77 12.93
C ARG A 127 -34.22 -8.21 14.31
N ALA A 128 -34.30 -6.90 14.44
CA ALA A 128 -34.62 -6.23 15.68
C ALA A 128 -36.13 -6.05 15.83
N TYR A 129 -36.63 -6.08 17.06
CA TYR A 129 -38.00 -5.71 17.35
C TYR A 129 -38.20 -4.20 17.14
N ALA A 130 -39.42 -3.76 16.84
CA ALA A 130 -39.71 -2.33 16.62
C ALA A 130 -39.28 -1.43 17.81
N GLU A 131 -39.32 -1.96 19.03
CA GLU A 131 -38.85 -1.30 20.26
C GLU A 131 -37.34 -0.98 20.27
N GLN A 132 -36.57 -1.67 19.41
CA GLN A 132 -35.12 -1.50 19.29
C GLN A 132 -34.73 -0.57 18.14
N TRP A 133 -35.70 -0.02 17.41
CA TRP A 133 -35.44 0.93 16.34
C TRP A 133 -35.05 2.29 16.92
N ASP A 134 -33.96 2.86 16.40
CA ASP A 134 -33.47 4.18 16.76
C ASP A 134 -34.09 5.25 15.85
N MET A 135 -35.36 5.55 16.07
CA MET A 135 -36.09 6.55 15.28
C MET A 135 -35.67 7.99 15.61
N ASP A 136 -35.14 8.21 16.82
CA ASP A 136 -34.52 9.48 17.22
C ASP A 136 -33.24 9.73 16.41
N GLY A 137 -32.37 8.73 16.31
CA GLY A 137 -31.15 8.78 15.50
C GLY A 137 -31.42 8.92 14.01
N LEU A 138 -32.47 8.26 13.49
CA LEU A 138 -32.89 8.42 12.10
C LEU A 138 -33.34 9.86 11.81
N ALA A 139 -34.21 10.43 12.65
CA ALA A 139 -34.71 11.79 12.49
C ALA A 139 -33.57 12.82 12.56
N GLU A 140 -32.63 12.64 13.50
CA GLU A 140 -31.49 13.53 13.63
C GLU A 140 -30.54 13.46 12.43
N ALA A 141 -30.25 12.25 11.92
CA ALA A 141 -29.42 12.08 10.73
C ALA A 141 -30.07 12.72 9.48
N LEU A 142 -31.39 12.59 9.31
CA LEU A 142 -32.10 13.27 8.21
C LEU A 142 -31.98 14.79 8.31
N ARG A 143 -32.05 15.36 9.51
CA ARG A 143 -31.85 16.80 9.71
C ARG A 143 -30.41 17.24 9.47
N GLN A 144 -29.41 16.47 9.91
CA GLN A 144 -28.01 16.85 9.78
C GLN A 144 -27.45 16.64 8.38
N ASP A 145 -27.73 15.48 7.77
CA ASP A 145 -27.13 15.06 6.51
C ASP A 145 -27.94 15.52 5.30
N PHE A 146 -29.28 15.55 5.42
CA PHE A 146 -30.19 15.89 4.32
C PHE A 146 -30.90 17.24 4.50
N ALA A 147 -30.77 17.89 5.66
CA ALA A 147 -31.44 19.15 5.99
C ALA A 147 -32.97 19.10 5.87
N ILE A 148 -33.58 17.93 6.10
CA ILE A 148 -35.03 17.72 6.02
C ILE A 148 -35.53 17.20 7.36
N ASP A 149 -36.69 17.71 7.79
CA ASP A 149 -37.41 17.22 8.96
C ASP A 149 -38.58 16.36 8.49
N MET A 150 -38.54 15.08 8.83
CA MET A 150 -39.57 14.10 8.44
C MET A 150 -40.17 13.45 9.68
N PRO A 151 -41.49 13.19 9.70
CA PRO A 151 -42.17 12.53 10.81
C PRO A 151 -41.93 11.02 10.83
N VAL A 152 -40.66 10.59 10.78
CA VAL A 152 -40.27 9.16 10.71
C VAL A 152 -40.75 8.36 11.92
N LYS A 153 -40.85 9.00 13.09
CA LYS A 153 -41.39 8.38 14.32
C LYS A 153 -42.86 8.04 14.20
N ASP A 154 -43.62 8.93 13.57
CA ASP A 154 -45.05 8.73 13.36
C ASP A 154 -45.25 7.58 12.37
N TRP A 155 -44.45 7.56 11.29
CA TRP A 155 -44.46 6.46 10.32
C TRP A 155 -44.10 5.11 10.96
N ALA A 156 -43.07 5.04 11.80
CA ALA A 156 -42.68 3.79 12.46
C ALA A 156 -43.73 3.25 13.45
N SER A 157 -44.69 4.07 13.86
CA SER A 157 -45.79 3.67 14.75
C SER A 157 -47.00 3.12 13.98
N GLU A 158 -47.02 3.19 12.64
CA GLU A 158 -48.08 2.61 11.80
C GLU A 158 -47.96 1.07 11.74
N GLU A 159 -49.10 0.36 11.68
CA GLU A 159 -49.10 -1.11 11.56
C GLU A 159 -48.53 -1.56 10.21
N GLY A 160 -47.63 -2.56 10.23
CA GLY A 160 -47.10 -3.21 9.03
C GLY A 160 -45.92 -2.51 8.36
N VAL A 161 -45.33 -1.51 9.02
CA VAL A 161 -44.19 -0.76 8.49
C VAL A 161 -42.91 -1.59 8.54
N ALA A 162 -42.18 -1.57 7.44
CA ALA A 162 -40.88 -2.22 7.30
C ALA A 162 -39.83 -1.21 6.80
N ASN A 163 -38.56 -1.60 6.85
CA ASN A 163 -37.44 -0.78 6.40
C ASN A 163 -37.64 -0.19 5.00
N GLN A 164 -38.13 -1.02 4.07
CA GLN A 164 -38.32 -0.62 2.68
C GLN A 164 -39.36 0.51 2.54
N GLU A 165 -40.47 0.43 3.27
CA GLU A 165 -41.52 1.47 3.25
C GLU A 165 -40.99 2.80 3.81
N ILE A 166 -40.23 2.76 4.91
CA ILE A 166 -39.60 3.97 5.47
C ILE A 166 -38.58 4.56 4.50
N ALA A 167 -37.73 3.72 3.89
CA ALA A 167 -36.74 4.17 2.92
C ALA A 167 -37.40 4.80 1.68
N GLU A 168 -38.46 4.21 1.14
CA GLU A 168 -39.21 4.75 0.01
C GLU A 168 -39.88 6.10 0.35
N ARG A 169 -40.47 6.23 1.55
CA ARG A 169 -41.06 7.50 2.01
C ARG A 169 -40.00 8.60 2.16
N ILE A 170 -38.83 8.27 2.71
CA ILE A 170 -37.70 9.21 2.81
C ILE A 170 -37.23 9.59 1.41
N HIS A 171 -37.04 8.62 0.51
CA HIS A 171 -36.59 8.88 -0.86
C HIS A 171 -37.53 9.82 -1.61
N ASN A 172 -38.84 9.65 -1.48
CA ASN A 172 -39.82 10.52 -2.13
C ASN A 172 -39.90 11.93 -1.53
N GLY A 173 -39.43 12.12 -0.30
CA GLY A 173 -39.42 13.42 0.37
C GLY A 173 -38.11 14.22 0.20
N VAL A 174 -37.10 13.64 -0.46
CA VAL A 174 -35.78 14.25 -0.75
C VAL A 174 -35.62 14.54 -2.23
#